data_AF-A0A358XLL7-F1
#
_entry.id   AF-A0A358XLL7-F1
#
_cell.length_a   1.000
_cell.length_b   1.000
_cell.length_c   1.000
_cell.angle_alpha   90.00
_cell.angle_beta   90.00
_cell.angle_gamma   90.00
#
_symmetry.space_group_name_H-M   'P 1'
#
loop_
_entity.id
_entity.type
_entity.pdbx_description
1 polymer ?
#
loop_
_entity_poly.entity_id
_entity_poly.type
_entity_poly.pdbx_seq_one_letter_code
_entity_poly.pdbx_strand_id
1 'polypeptide(L)' 'DEVGEMALELQAKILRVLETGEFLKVGDSKPTKVDVRIIAATNRNLETEIASDHFRSD' A
#
# COMPACT_ATOMS: atom_id res chain seq x y z
N ASP A 1 6.04 7.06 -6.57
CA ASP A 1 6.16 8.43 -6.07
C ASP A 1 4.79 8.87 -5.59
N GLU A 2 4.70 9.81 -4.67
CA GLU A 2 3.44 10.33 -4.12
C GLU A 2 2.51 9.27 -3.47
N VAL A 3 3.06 8.45 -2.55
CA VAL A 3 2.28 7.41 -1.83
C VAL A 3 1.03 7.95 -1.11
N GLY A 4 1.05 9.23 -0.71
CA GLY A 4 -0.09 9.91 -0.09
C GLY A 4 -1.30 10.18 -1.00
N GLU A 5 -1.19 9.99 -2.32
CA GLU A 5 -2.31 10.14 -3.26
C GLU A 5 -2.97 8.80 -3.63
N MET A 6 -2.46 7.71 -3.08
CA MET A 6 -2.98 6.38 -3.36
C MET A 6 -4.39 6.20 -2.79
N ALA A 7 -5.28 5.60 -3.58
CA ALA A 7 -6.58 5.17 -3.08
C ALA A 7 -6.43 4.20 -1.90
N LEU A 8 -7.29 4.33 -0.88
CA LEU A 8 -7.26 3.51 0.36
C LEU A 8 -7.25 2.01 0.08
N GLU A 9 -8.00 1.54 -0.93
CA GLU A 9 -8.01 0.12 -1.32
C GLU A 9 -6.64 -0.37 -1.79
N LEU A 10 -5.86 0.50 -2.45
CA LEU A 10 -4.53 0.14 -2.91
C LEU A 10 -3.51 0.16 -1.76
N GLN A 11 -3.68 1.09 -0.80
CA GLN A 11 -2.87 1.10 0.43
C GLN A 11 -3.00 -0.23 1.18
N ALA A 12 -4.23 -0.76 1.33
CA ALA A 12 -4.49 -2.07 1.94
C ALA A 12 -3.79 -3.23 1.21
N LYS A 13 -3.75 -3.18 -0.12
CA LYS A 13 -3.06 -4.19 -0.94
C LYS A 13 -1.56 -4.13 -0.75
N ILE A 14 -0.97 -2.94 -0.67
CA ILE A 14 0.46 -2.78 -0.38
C ILE A 14 0.80 -3.29 1.03
N LEU A 15 -0.01 -2.95 2.04
CA LEU A 15 0.18 -3.45 3.41
C LEU A 15 0.22 -4.97 3.44
N ARG A 16 -0.72 -5.63 2.75
CA ARG A 16 -0.72 -7.10 2.63
C ARG A 16 0.57 -7.64 2.01
N VAL A 17 1.12 -6.99 0.98
CA VAL A 17 2.39 -7.42 0.36
C VAL A 17 3.56 -7.24 1.34
N LEU A 18 3.58 -6.15 2.11
CA LEU A 18 4.62 -5.90 3.12
C LEU A 18 4.59 -6.92 4.26
N GLU A 19 3.40 -7.31 4.74
CA GLU A 19 3.24 -8.25 5.85
C GLU A 19 3.47 -9.71 5.43
N THR A 20 2.95 -10.10 4.27
CA THR A 20 2.92 -11.51 3.84
C THR A 20 3.96 -11.88 2.80
N GLY A 21 4.53 -10.89 2.11
CA GLY A 21 5.35 -11.12 0.92
C GLY A 21 4.55 -11.70 -0.25
N GLU A 22 3.22 -11.55 -0.26
CA GLU A 22 2.34 -12.16 -1.27
C GLU A 22 1.38 -11.14 -1.89
N PHE A 23 1.09 -11.31 -3.19
CA PHE A 23 0.07 -10.54 -3.90
C PHE A 23 -0.78 -11.42 -4.83
N LEU A 24 -1.98 -10.94 -5.18
CA LEU A 24 -2.85 -11.54 -6.20
C LEU A 24 -2.77 -10.74 -7.49
N LYS A 25 -2.59 -11.44 -8.61
CA LYS A 25 -2.69 -10.83 -9.95
C LYS A 25 -4.16 -10.61 -10.30
N VAL A 26 -4.42 -9.62 -11.14
CA VAL A 26 -5.78 -9.35 -11.63
C VAL A 26 -6.30 -10.58 -12.38
N GLY A 27 -7.46 -11.08 -11.96
CA GLY A 27 -8.10 -12.28 -12.53
C GLY A 27 -7.52 -13.61 -12.03
N ASP A 28 -6.52 -13.60 -11.17
CA ASP A 28 -5.98 -14.80 -10.54
C ASP A 28 -6.63 -15.03 -9.16
N SER A 29 -6.67 -16.29 -8.74
CA SER A 29 -7.14 -16.71 -7.42
C SER A 29 -6.01 -17.20 -6.52
N LYS A 30 -4.80 -17.38 -7.06
CA LYS A 30 -3.65 -17.89 -6.31
C LYS A 30 -2.66 -16.77 -5.97
N PRO A 31 -2.27 -16.63 -4.69
CA PRO A 31 -1.26 -15.65 -4.30
C PRO A 31 0.12 -16.03 -4.86
N THR A 32 0.90 -15.02 -5.21
CA THR A 32 2.29 -15.16 -5.67
C THR A 32 3.22 -14.58 -4.61
N LYS A 33 4.17 -15.38 -4.13
CA LYS A 33 5.24 -14.93 -3.21
C LYS A 33 6.30 -14.13 -3.94
N VAL A 34 6.78 -13.07 -3.30
CA VAL A 34 7.84 -12.20 -3.79
C VAL A 34 8.75 -11.75 -2.65
N ASP A 35 10.02 -11.57 -2.99
CA ASP A 35 10.99 -10.90 -2.13
C ASP A 35 11.32 -9.55 -2.77
N VAL A 36 10.78 -8.48 -2.17
CA VAL A 36 10.88 -7.12 -2.72
C VAL A 36 11.17 -6.13 -1.60
N ARG A 37 12.02 -5.14 -1.92
CA ARG A 37 12.24 -3.97 -1.08
C ARG A 37 11.41 -2.81 -1.64
N ILE A 38 10.55 -2.24 -0.81
CA ILE A 38 9.72 -1.08 -1.17
C ILE A 38 10.39 0.20 -0.70
N ILE A 39 10.45 1.21 -1.57
CA ILE A 39 10.91 2.56 -1.26
C ILE A 39 9.78 3.51 -1.67
N ALA A 40 9.27 4.29 -0.72
CA ALA A 40 8.18 5.22 -0.94
C ALA A 40 8.64 6.67 -0.71
N ALA A 41 7.98 7.59 -1.40
CA ALA A 41 8.13 9.04 -1.23
C ALA A 41 6.76 9.69 -1.41
N THR A 42 6.53 10.83 -0.75
CA THR A 42 5.36 11.68 -0.96
C THR A 42 5.70 13.12 -0.58
N ASN A 43 5.04 14.07 -1.25
CA ASN A 43 5.05 15.49 -0.94
C ASN A 43 3.95 15.90 0.06
N ARG A 44 3.07 14.97 0.46
CA ARG A 44 1.98 15.21 1.40
C ARG A 44 2.39 14.92 2.84
N ASN A 45 1.78 15.62 3.79
CA ASN A 45 1.95 15.30 5.21
C ASN A 45 1.04 14.11 5.58
N LEU A 46 1.66 12.97 5.87
CA LEU A 46 0.93 11.74 6.19
C LEU A 46 0.11 11.84 7.48
N GLU A 47 0.57 12.58 8.49
CA GLU A 47 -0.18 12.75 9.75
C GLU A 47 -1.51 13.46 9.50
N THR A 48 -1.52 14.48 8.64
CA THR A 48 -2.74 15.18 8.22
C THR A 48 -3.65 14.29 7.38
N GLU A 49 -3.10 13.52 6.44
CA GLU A 49 -3.89 12.62 5.59
C GLU A 49 -4.47 11.44 6.39
N ILE A 50 -3.77 10.96 7.41
CA ILE A 50 -4.28 9.98 8.38
C ILE A 50 -5.43 10.59 9.18
N ALA A 51 -5.26 11.79 9.73
CA ALA A 51 -6.31 12.48 10.47
C ALA A 51 -7.54 12.81 9.62
N SER A 52 -7.38 12.84 8.29
CA SER A 52 -8.43 13.12 7.31
C SER A 52 -9.02 11.85 6.68
N ASP A 53 -8.69 10.66 7.19
CA ASP A 53 -9.10 9.35 6.66
C ASP A 53 -8.73 9.09 5.18
N HIS A 54 -7.73 9.81 4.65
CA HIS A 54 -7.23 9.61 3.29
C HIS A 54 -6.01 8.69 3.24
N PHE A 55 -5.36 8.44 4.37
CA PHE A 55 -4.23 7.55 4.49
C PHE A 55 -4.39 6.64 5.71
N ARG A 56 -4.05 5.36 5.55
CA ARG A 56 -4.15 4.36 6.62
C ARG A 56 -3.02 4.53 7.63
N SER A 57 -3.35 4.35 8.91
CA SER A 57 -2.38 4.41 10.01
C SER A 57 -1.77 3.06 10.39
N ASP A 58 -2.28 1.96 9.81
CA ASP A 58 -1.84 0.60 10.06
C ASP A 58 -0.81 0.09 9.03
#